data_AF-A0A945L2T3-F1
#
_entry.id   AF-A0A945L2T3-F1
#
_cell.length_a   1.000
_cell.length_b   1.000
_cell.length_c   1.000
_cell.angle_alpha   90.00
_cell.angle_beta   90.00
_cell.angle_gamma   90.00
#
_symmetry.space_group_name_H-M   'P 1'
#
loop_
_entity.id
_entity.type
_entity.pdbx_description
1 polymer ?
#
loop_
_entity_poly.entity_id
_entity_poly.type
_entity_poly.pdbx_seq_one_letter_code
_entity_poly.pdbx_strand_id
1 'polypeptide(L)'
;VLGGLGSSLIPHSSDQAVVQRYVSTPTEKAAQGAVWLNAGMSAVASLLFFALGTALYAFYKTHPESLDPTFKTDSIFPLFISRELPIGIAGILIAAVFAAAQSTISTSMNSTATAIVTDFVHRLGWQAPESSYLRLARILTVALGGLGTTFALVLAWSDIESALKTFLTIIGFAMGPLCGIFILGMFTKSANARGAVIGAICGVAILLWARYFTPMSGLLYAPLGIIASFTIGLIASRK
;
A
#
# COMPACT_ATOMS: atom_id res chain seq x y z
N VAL A 1 -5.60 -10.94 12.61
CA VAL A 1 -4.47 -11.83 12.21
C VAL A 1 -4.45 -12.07 10.70
N LEU A 2 -5.46 -12.73 10.10
CA LEU A 2 -5.47 -13.05 8.66
C LEU A 2 -5.37 -11.83 7.73
N GLY A 3 -6.09 -10.74 8.03
CA GLY A 3 -5.97 -9.49 7.27
C GLY A 3 -4.58 -8.85 7.34
N GLY A 4 -3.90 -8.97 8.50
CA GLY A 4 -2.52 -8.52 8.67
C GLY A 4 -1.55 -9.35 7.83
N LEU A 5 -1.66 -10.68 7.88
CA LEU A 5 -0.81 -11.58 7.07
C LEU A 5 -0.98 -11.35 5.57
N GLY A 6 -2.21 -11.25 5.08
CA GLY A 6 -2.48 -10.97 3.67
C GLY A 6 -1.91 -9.63 3.22
N SER A 7 -2.07 -8.59 4.05
CA SER A 7 -1.55 -7.25 3.77
C SER A 7 -0.02 -7.19 3.85
N SER A 8 0.61 -7.97 4.72
CA SER A 8 2.09 -8.06 4.83
C SER A 8 2.73 -8.86 3.70
N LEU A 9 2.03 -9.83 3.10
CA LEU A 9 2.58 -10.64 2.00
C LEU A 9 2.67 -9.85 0.68
N ILE A 10 1.69 -8.96 0.44
CA ILE A 10 1.57 -8.18 -0.80
C ILE A 10 2.86 -7.40 -1.15
N PRO A 11 3.44 -6.58 -0.25
CA PRO A 11 4.62 -5.79 -0.57
C PRO A 11 5.84 -6.64 -0.93
N HIS A 12 5.98 -7.81 -0.34
CA HIS A 12 7.19 -8.63 -0.51
C HIS A 12 7.14 -9.55 -1.73
N SER A 13 5.96 -9.78 -2.31
CA SER A 13 5.78 -10.68 -3.45
C SER A 13 5.59 -9.96 -4.79
N SER A 14 4.93 -8.81 -4.77
CA SER A 14 4.37 -8.20 -5.99
C SER A 14 4.56 -6.68 -6.08
N ASP A 15 5.13 -6.04 -5.07
CA ASP A 15 5.36 -4.60 -5.06
C ASP A 15 6.74 -4.26 -5.62
N GLN A 16 6.72 -3.55 -6.75
CA GLN A 16 7.92 -3.12 -7.45
C GLN A 16 8.83 -2.24 -6.59
N ALA A 17 8.27 -1.44 -5.67
CA ALA A 17 9.07 -0.60 -4.77
C ALA A 17 9.99 -1.40 -3.86
N VAL A 18 9.52 -2.58 -3.44
CA VAL A 18 10.26 -3.48 -2.57
C VAL A 18 11.26 -4.30 -3.37
N VAL A 19 10.84 -4.83 -4.53
CA VAL A 19 11.71 -5.59 -5.43
C VAL A 19 12.91 -4.76 -5.90
N GLN A 20 12.69 -3.49 -6.26
CA GLN A 20 13.76 -2.56 -6.66
C GLN A 20 14.84 -2.41 -5.59
N ARG A 21 14.46 -2.38 -4.31
CA ARG A 21 15.42 -2.27 -3.21
C ARG A 21 16.28 -3.52 -3.11
N TYR A 22 15.72 -4.71 -3.33
CA TYR A 22 16.50 -5.95 -3.28
C TYR A 22 17.56 -6.03 -4.36
N VAL A 23 17.22 -5.69 -5.60
CA VAL A 23 18.16 -5.74 -6.74
C VAL A 23 19.19 -4.63 -6.75
N SER A 24 19.01 -3.58 -5.91
CA SER A 24 20.01 -2.52 -5.72
C SER A 24 21.13 -2.89 -4.75
N THR A 25 21.01 -4.02 -4.04
CA THR A 25 22.05 -4.49 -3.13
C THR A 25 23.11 -5.33 -3.86
N PRO A 26 24.38 -5.30 -3.42
CA PRO A 26 25.47 -5.96 -4.13
C PRO A 26 25.44 -7.50 -4.04
N THR A 27 24.74 -8.07 -3.05
CA THR A 27 24.69 -9.51 -2.81
C THR A 27 23.35 -9.94 -2.23
N GLU A 28 22.97 -11.20 -2.44
CA GLU A 28 21.76 -11.78 -1.84
C GLU A 28 21.79 -11.70 -0.30
N LYS A 29 22.94 -11.93 0.33
CA LYS A 29 23.08 -11.82 1.79
C LYS A 29 22.80 -10.40 2.29
N ALA A 30 23.19 -9.38 1.53
CA ALA A 30 22.86 -7.99 1.84
C ALA A 30 21.36 -7.71 1.67
N ALA A 31 20.72 -8.24 0.61
CA ALA A 31 19.27 -8.16 0.43
C ALA A 31 18.51 -8.80 1.60
N GLN A 32 18.91 -10.01 2.02
CA GLN A 32 18.32 -10.71 3.17
C GLN A 32 18.50 -9.92 4.46
N GLY A 33 19.69 -9.34 4.69
CA GLY A 33 19.95 -8.47 5.84
C GLY A 33 19.04 -7.23 5.86
N ALA A 34 18.81 -6.60 4.70
CA ALA A 34 17.90 -5.47 4.56
C ALA A 34 16.44 -5.85 4.87
N VAL A 35 16.00 -7.07 4.48
CA VAL A 35 14.66 -7.59 4.82
C VAL A 35 14.51 -7.74 6.34
N TRP A 36 15.49 -8.34 7.01
CA TRP A 36 15.45 -8.51 8.47
C TRP A 36 15.49 -7.18 9.21
N LEU A 37 16.31 -6.24 8.76
CA LEU A 37 16.33 -4.88 9.31
C LEU A 37 14.97 -4.19 9.16
N ASN A 38 14.36 -4.27 7.97
CA ASN A 38 13.03 -3.72 7.73
C ASN A 38 11.96 -4.37 8.63
N ALA A 39 12.01 -5.69 8.82
CA ALA A 39 11.10 -6.40 9.72
C ALA A 39 11.24 -5.92 11.18
N GLY A 40 12.48 -5.79 11.67
CA GLY A 40 12.76 -5.26 13.00
C GLY A 40 12.28 -3.81 13.18
N MET A 41 12.60 -2.93 12.24
CA MET A 41 12.14 -1.54 12.25
C MET A 41 10.61 -1.43 12.19
N SER A 42 9.96 -2.26 11.39
CA SER A 42 8.50 -2.29 11.27
C SER A 42 7.82 -2.73 12.57
N ALA A 43 8.39 -3.71 13.27
CA ALA A 43 7.89 -4.15 14.58
C ALA A 43 7.99 -3.03 15.62
N VAL A 44 9.14 -2.35 15.69
CA VAL A 44 9.36 -1.22 16.60
C VAL A 44 8.40 -0.07 16.26
N ALA A 45 8.29 0.31 14.99
CA ALA A 45 7.38 1.36 14.55
C ALA A 45 5.92 1.03 14.90
N SER A 46 5.49 -0.21 14.67
CA SER A 46 4.15 -0.67 15.02
C SER A 46 3.88 -0.50 16.52
N LEU A 47 4.81 -0.95 17.37
CA LEU A 47 4.69 -0.79 18.82
C LEU A 47 4.58 0.69 19.22
N LEU A 48 5.40 1.56 18.64
CA LEU A 48 5.37 3.00 18.91
C LEU A 48 4.05 3.65 18.49
N PHE A 49 3.52 3.33 17.30
CA PHE A 49 2.24 3.86 16.85
C PHE A 49 1.04 3.35 17.68
N PHE A 50 1.06 2.08 18.09
CA PHE A 50 0.04 1.55 19.00
C PHE A 50 0.11 2.19 20.40
N ALA A 51 1.32 2.35 20.94
CA ALA A 51 1.53 3.03 22.21
C ALA A 51 1.07 4.49 22.13
N LEU A 52 1.38 5.20 21.04
CA LEU A 52 0.92 6.56 20.79
C LEU A 52 -0.61 6.64 20.78
N GLY A 53 -1.29 5.78 20.01
CA GLY A 53 -2.75 5.76 19.98
C GLY A 53 -3.38 5.48 21.34
N THR A 54 -2.77 4.59 22.11
CA THR A 54 -3.20 4.26 23.49
C THR A 54 -2.99 5.45 24.44
N ALA A 55 -1.86 6.15 24.31
CA ALA A 55 -1.54 7.33 25.11
C ALA A 55 -2.51 8.49 24.80
N LEU A 56 -2.80 8.74 23.51
CA LEU A 56 -3.79 9.74 23.09
C LEU A 56 -5.18 9.40 23.65
N TYR A 57 -5.59 8.13 23.58
CA TYR A 57 -6.85 7.68 24.18
C TYR A 57 -6.88 7.94 25.69
N ALA A 58 -5.82 7.56 26.42
CA ALA A 58 -5.74 7.78 27.86
C ALA A 58 -5.77 9.28 28.23
N PHE A 59 -5.06 10.12 27.46
CA PHE A 59 -5.00 11.57 27.66
C PHE A 59 -6.36 12.25 27.50
N TYR A 60 -7.07 12.00 26.38
CA TYR A 60 -8.38 12.60 26.14
C TYR A 60 -9.49 11.99 26.99
N LYS A 61 -9.28 10.81 27.57
CA LYS A 61 -10.19 10.24 28.57
C LYS A 61 -10.12 11.00 29.90
N THR A 62 -8.97 11.55 30.27
CA THR A 62 -8.81 12.36 31.48
C THR A 62 -9.04 13.86 31.25
N HIS A 63 -9.01 14.32 30.00
CA HIS A 63 -9.27 15.71 29.58
C HIS A 63 -10.37 15.76 28.49
N PRO A 64 -11.61 15.32 28.80
CA PRO A 64 -12.68 15.25 27.81
C PRO A 64 -13.04 16.61 27.21
N GLU A 65 -12.85 17.70 27.96
CA GLU A 65 -13.09 19.08 27.52
C GLU A 65 -12.15 19.54 26.40
N SER A 66 -10.97 18.91 26.26
CA SER A 66 -9.99 19.23 25.23
C SER A 66 -10.30 18.59 23.87
N LEU A 67 -11.28 17.67 23.82
CA LEU A 67 -11.67 16.96 22.61
C LEU A 67 -13.07 17.39 22.15
N ASP A 68 -13.15 18.05 20.99
CA ASP A 68 -14.44 18.29 20.35
C ASP A 68 -14.96 16.96 19.75
N PRO A 69 -16.15 16.48 20.17
CA PRO A 69 -16.69 15.20 19.75
C PRO A 69 -17.07 15.15 18.25
N THR A 70 -17.07 16.29 17.55
CA THR A 70 -17.29 16.34 16.11
C THR A 70 -16.06 15.95 15.29
N PHE A 71 -14.87 15.89 15.90
CA PHE A 71 -13.67 15.45 15.20
C PHE A 71 -13.68 13.94 14.94
N LYS A 72 -13.30 13.57 13.71
CA LYS A 72 -13.04 12.18 13.34
C LYS A 72 -11.76 11.68 14.02
N THR A 73 -11.70 10.38 14.26
CA THR A 73 -10.55 9.71 14.89
C THR A 73 -9.21 10.05 14.23
N ASP A 74 -9.17 10.17 12.91
CA ASP A 74 -7.95 10.49 12.16
C ASP A 74 -7.40 11.90 12.45
N SER A 75 -8.24 12.81 12.97
CA SER A 75 -7.85 14.19 13.31
C SER A 75 -7.28 14.33 14.72
N ILE A 76 -7.40 13.30 15.58
CA ILE A 76 -7.00 13.35 16.99
C ILE A 76 -5.49 13.62 17.14
N PHE A 77 -4.67 12.94 16.34
CA PHE A 77 -3.21 13.11 16.43
C PHE A 77 -2.74 14.50 15.95
N PRO A 78 -3.18 15.01 14.79
CA PRO A 78 -2.91 16.40 14.40
C PRO A 78 -3.41 17.43 15.43
N LEU A 79 -4.61 17.22 16.00
CA LEU A 79 -5.17 18.08 17.03
C LEU A 79 -4.24 18.16 18.25
N PHE A 80 -3.80 17.00 18.75
CA PHE A 80 -2.86 16.91 19.87
C PHE A 80 -1.54 17.64 19.59
N ILE A 81 -0.96 17.46 18.40
CA ILE A 81 0.26 18.17 18.00
C ILE A 81 0.06 19.69 18.05
N SER A 82 -1.08 20.18 17.56
CA SER A 82 -1.34 21.61 17.47
C SER A 82 -1.67 22.28 18.80
N ARG A 83 -2.30 21.57 19.73
CA ARG A 83 -2.83 22.13 20.98
C ARG A 83 -1.98 21.84 22.21
N GLU A 84 -1.42 20.64 22.29
CA GLU A 84 -0.82 20.14 23.53
C GLU A 84 0.70 20.15 23.51
N LEU A 85 1.33 20.30 22.34
CA LEU A 85 2.79 20.27 22.23
C LEU A 85 3.40 21.68 22.25
N PRO A 86 4.57 21.85 22.89
CA PRO A 86 5.30 23.11 22.86
C PRO A 86 5.67 23.51 21.43
N ILE A 87 5.76 24.83 21.23
CA ILE A 87 6.29 25.40 20.00
C ILE A 87 7.70 24.86 19.73
N GLY A 88 8.05 24.65 18.46
CA GLY A 88 9.29 23.97 18.07
C GLY A 88 9.13 22.45 18.01
N ILE A 89 8.72 21.78 19.09
CA ILE A 89 8.49 20.32 19.08
C ILE A 89 7.36 19.96 18.11
N ALA A 90 6.25 20.71 18.15
CA ALA A 90 5.16 20.55 17.20
C ALA A 90 5.64 20.69 15.74
N GLY A 91 6.51 21.67 15.46
CA GLY A 91 7.09 21.89 14.14
C GLY A 91 7.98 20.73 13.67
N ILE A 92 8.82 20.19 14.56
CA ILE A 92 9.67 19.02 14.26
C ILE A 92 8.81 17.80 13.93
N LEU A 93 7.73 17.56 14.69
CA LEU A 93 6.84 16.43 14.43
C LEU A 93 6.08 16.58 13.12
N ILE A 94 5.56 17.77 12.82
CA ILE A 94 4.91 18.04 11.53
C ILE A 94 5.91 17.78 10.39
N ALA A 95 7.13 18.31 10.49
CA ALA A 95 8.18 18.07 9.49
C ALA A 95 8.50 16.57 9.33
N ALA A 96 8.59 15.81 10.43
CA ALA A 96 8.82 14.37 10.39
C ALA A 96 7.68 13.60 9.70
N VAL A 97 6.43 13.98 9.95
CA VAL A 97 5.26 13.40 9.27
C VAL A 97 5.30 13.67 7.77
N PHE A 98 5.60 14.91 7.36
CA PHE A 98 5.75 15.25 5.95
C PHE A 98 6.91 14.48 5.30
N ALA A 99 8.06 14.38 5.96
CA ALA A 99 9.21 13.62 5.45
C ALA A 99 8.87 12.13 5.26
N ALA A 100 8.16 11.51 6.22
CA ALA A 100 7.71 10.13 6.12
C ALA A 100 6.72 9.91 4.96
N ALA A 101 5.75 10.83 4.79
CA ALA A 101 4.80 10.79 3.68
C ALA A 101 5.51 10.95 2.32
N GLN A 102 6.42 11.92 2.20
CA GLN A 102 7.18 12.18 0.98
C GLN A 102 8.07 11.01 0.57
N SER A 103 8.71 10.34 1.54
CA SER A 103 9.53 9.14 1.29
C SER A 103 8.72 8.03 0.62
N THR A 104 7.50 7.79 1.11
CA THR A 104 6.58 6.79 0.54
C THR A 104 6.10 7.21 -0.85
N ILE A 105 5.60 8.44 -0.98
CA ILE A 105 5.07 8.97 -2.24
C ILE A 105 6.14 8.94 -3.35
N SER A 106 7.36 9.41 -3.06
CA SER A 106 8.46 9.40 -4.02
C SER A 106 8.83 7.98 -4.45
N THR A 107 8.83 7.03 -3.50
CA THR A 107 9.12 5.62 -3.81
C THR A 107 8.05 5.05 -4.75
N SER A 108 6.76 5.28 -4.46
CA SER A 108 5.66 4.78 -5.30
C SER A 108 5.71 5.38 -6.70
N MET A 109 5.91 6.70 -6.83
CA MET A 109 6.00 7.36 -8.14
C MET A 109 7.17 6.85 -8.97
N ASN A 110 8.34 6.67 -8.34
CA ASN A 110 9.51 6.12 -9.03
C ASN A 110 9.26 4.70 -9.51
N SER A 111 8.67 3.86 -8.66
CA SER A 111 8.42 2.44 -8.97
C SER A 111 7.40 2.29 -10.10
N THR A 112 6.31 3.06 -10.06
CA THR A 112 5.29 3.07 -11.12
C THR A 112 5.85 3.61 -12.43
N ALA A 113 6.60 4.71 -12.41
CA ALA A 113 7.23 5.25 -13.62
C ALA A 113 8.21 4.24 -14.23
N THR A 114 9.00 3.56 -13.39
CA THR A 114 9.91 2.51 -13.84
C THR A 114 9.14 1.35 -14.48
N ALA A 115 8.11 0.83 -13.82
CA ALA A 115 7.29 -0.27 -14.34
C ALA A 115 6.65 0.09 -15.69
N ILE A 116 6.14 1.31 -15.85
CA ILE A 116 5.60 1.78 -17.14
C ILE A 116 6.68 1.77 -18.23
N VAL A 117 7.88 2.26 -17.90
CA VAL A 117 9.00 2.33 -18.85
C VAL A 117 9.51 0.93 -19.22
N THR A 118 9.73 0.05 -18.24
CA THR A 118 10.31 -1.27 -18.48
C THR A 118 9.30 -2.26 -19.06
N ASP A 119 8.08 -2.28 -18.55
CA ASP A 119 7.14 -3.38 -18.79
C ASP A 119 6.25 -3.11 -20.00
N PHE A 120 6.01 -1.83 -20.32
CA PHE A 120 5.19 -1.42 -21.44
C PHE A 120 6.03 -0.76 -22.53
N VAL A 121 6.69 0.35 -22.24
CA VAL A 121 7.40 1.14 -23.25
C VAL A 121 8.50 0.34 -23.95
N HIS A 122 9.40 -0.27 -23.17
CA HIS A 122 10.49 -1.07 -23.73
C HIS A 122 9.94 -2.33 -24.41
N ARG A 123 8.95 -2.99 -23.81
CA ARG A 123 8.34 -4.22 -24.33
C ARG A 123 7.54 -4.03 -25.61
N LEU A 124 6.92 -2.86 -25.81
CA LEU A 124 6.22 -2.49 -27.03
C LEU A 124 7.17 -2.06 -28.16
N GLY A 125 8.49 -2.13 -27.92
CA GLY A 125 9.51 -1.95 -28.96
C GLY A 125 9.85 -0.50 -29.27
N TRP A 126 9.49 0.46 -28.41
CA TRP A 126 10.00 1.83 -28.57
C TRP A 126 11.49 1.81 -28.28
N GLN A 127 12.32 1.95 -29.32
CA GLN A 127 13.77 2.05 -29.17
C GLN A 127 14.17 3.52 -29.16
N ALA A 128 14.62 3.98 -27.99
CA ALA A 128 15.13 5.33 -27.80
C ALA A 128 16.43 5.30 -26.99
N PRO A 129 17.25 6.37 -27.06
CA PRO A 129 18.39 6.54 -26.16
C PRO A 129 17.95 6.57 -24.69
N GLU A 130 18.83 6.18 -23.77
CA GLU A 130 18.54 6.19 -22.31
C GLU A 130 18.04 7.54 -21.79
N SER A 131 18.54 8.63 -22.37
CA SER A 131 18.11 10.00 -22.03
C SER A 131 16.62 10.25 -22.30
N SER A 132 16.05 9.59 -23.31
CA SER A 132 14.61 9.66 -23.62
C SER A 132 13.77 8.88 -22.62
N TYR A 133 14.21 7.70 -22.18
CA TYR A 133 13.52 6.95 -21.12
C TYR A 133 13.56 7.70 -19.79
N LEU A 134 14.71 8.31 -19.46
CA LEU A 134 14.83 9.13 -18.24
C LEU A 134 13.90 10.36 -18.30
N ARG A 135 13.81 11.02 -19.47
CA ARG A 135 12.89 12.13 -19.67
C ARG A 135 11.44 11.67 -19.53
N LEU A 136 11.07 10.52 -20.12
CA LEU A 136 9.74 9.96 -19.97
C LEU A 136 9.44 9.62 -18.51
N ALA A 137 10.36 8.98 -17.79
CA ALA A 137 10.19 8.65 -16.38
C ALA A 137 9.91 9.91 -15.54
N ARG A 138 10.63 11.01 -15.77
CA ARG A 138 10.39 12.29 -15.09
C ARG A 138 9.01 12.88 -15.43
N ILE A 139 8.57 12.82 -16.69
CA ILE A 139 7.23 13.28 -17.11
C ILE A 139 6.17 12.43 -16.41
N LEU A 140 6.33 11.11 -16.39
CA LEU A 140 5.43 10.19 -15.71
C LEU A 140 5.38 10.47 -14.20
N THR A 141 6.51 10.76 -13.55
CA THR A 141 6.52 11.15 -12.13
C THR A 141 5.65 12.39 -11.88
N VAL A 142 5.78 13.43 -12.71
CA VAL A 142 4.95 14.64 -12.58
C VAL A 142 3.47 14.33 -12.83
N ALA A 143 3.15 13.53 -13.85
CA ALA A 143 1.79 13.14 -14.18
C ALA A 143 1.14 12.31 -13.05
N LEU A 144 1.86 11.32 -12.51
CA LEU A 144 1.43 10.52 -11.37
C LEU A 144 1.27 11.38 -10.10
N GLY A 145 2.12 12.39 -9.93
CA GLY A 145 1.96 13.46 -8.93
C GLY A 145 0.62 14.17 -9.04
N GLY A 146 0.32 14.72 -10.23
CA GLY A 146 -0.95 15.39 -10.48
C GLY A 146 -2.16 14.49 -10.25
N LEU A 147 -2.12 13.24 -10.72
CA LEU A 147 -3.19 12.26 -10.51
C LEU A 147 -3.37 11.92 -9.02
N GLY A 148 -2.27 11.67 -8.30
CA GLY A 148 -2.29 11.39 -6.87
C GLY A 148 -2.85 12.55 -6.06
N THR A 149 -2.44 13.79 -6.36
CA THR A 149 -2.99 15.00 -5.74
C THR A 149 -4.49 15.16 -6.04
N THR A 150 -4.91 14.92 -7.28
CA THR A 150 -6.33 14.98 -7.66
C THR A 150 -7.15 13.96 -6.86
N PHE A 151 -6.67 12.72 -6.75
CA PHE A 151 -7.33 11.69 -5.97
C PHE A 151 -7.37 12.04 -4.48
N ALA A 152 -6.29 12.60 -3.92
CA ALA A 152 -6.26 13.07 -2.54
C ALA A 152 -7.29 14.19 -2.29
N LEU A 153 -7.45 15.13 -3.22
CA LEU A 153 -8.48 16.17 -3.14
C LEU A 153 -9.89 15.57 -3.18
N VAL A 154 -10.16 14.61 -4.05
CA VAL A 154 -11.45 13.90 -4.08
C VAL A 154 -11.72 13.22 -2.73
N LEU A 155 -10.72 12.53 -2.16
CA LEU A 155 -10.86 11.90 -0.86
C LEU A 155 -11.09 12.91 0.28
N ALA A 156 -10.42 14.06 0.24
CA ALA A 156 -10.60 15.12 1.24
C ALA A 156 -12.00 15.74 1.20
N TRP A 157 -12.63 15.79 0.01
CA TRP A 157 -14.00 16.28 -0.16
C TRP A 157 -15.04 15.20 0.11
N SER A 158 -14.66 13.93 0.03
CA SER A 158 -15.53 12.81 0.37
C SER A 158 -15.63 12.62 1.89
N ASP A 159 -16.83 12.30 2.39
CA ASP A 159 -17.05 12.04 3.81
C ASP A 159 -16.57 10.63 4.21
N ILE A 160 -15.24 10.41 4.14
CA ILE A 160 -14.65 9.13 4.56
C ILE A 160 -14.65 9.00 6.08
N GLU A 161 -15.02 7.82 6.58
CA GLU A 161 -15.04 7.52 8.01
C GLU A 161 -13.61 7.43 8.58
N SER A 162 -12.71 6.77 7.85
CA SER A 162 -11.30 6.63 8.21
C SER A 162 -10.42 6.40 6.98
N ALA A 163 -9.34 7.16 6.88
CA ALA A 163 -8.31 7.03 5.87
C ALA A 163 -7.65 5.64 5.89
N LEU A 164 -7.40 5.08 7.07
CA LEU A 164 -6.82 3.74 7.20
C LEU A 164 -7.76 2.66 6.64
N LYS A 165 -9.06 2.72 6.94
CA LYS A 165 -10.06 1.78 6.40
C LYS A 165 -10.11 1.89 4.87
N THR A 166 -10.20 3.10 4.34
CA THR A 166 -10.22 3.37 2.88
C THR A 166 -8.96 2.84 2.21
N PHE A 167 -7.79 3.11 2.78
CA PHE A 167 -6.50 2.63 2.29
C PHE A 167 -6.44 1.10 2.22
N LEU A 168 -6.83 0.41 3.30
CA LEU A 168 -6.86 -1.05 3.36
C LEU A 168 -7.82 -1.64 2.34
N THR A 169 -8.97 -1.00 2.12
CA THR A 169 -9.91 -1.40 1.06
C THR A 169 -9.28 -1.27 -0.32
N ILE A 170 -8.67 -0.13 -0.65
CA ILE A 170 -8.03 0.09 -1.95
C ILE A 170 -6.92 -0.94 -2.20
N ILE A 171 -6.03 -1.15 -1.23
CA ILE A 171 -4.96 -2.16 -1.35
C ILE A 171 -5.53 -3.56 -1.51
N GLY A 172 -6.56 -3.92 -0.74
CA GLY A 172 -7.18 -5.25 -0.83
C GLY A 172 -7.71 -5.54 -2.23
N PHE A 173 -8.36 -4.56 -2.86
CA PHE A 173 -8.89 -4.68 -4.22
C PHE A 173 -7.82 -4.71 -5.30
N ALA A 174 -6.81 -3.84 -5.20
CA ALA A 174 -5.77 -3.73 -6.22
C ALA A 174 -4.73 -4.86 -6.12
N MET A 175 -4.24 -5.13 -4.91
CA MET A 175 -3.09 -5.99 -4.69
C MET A 175 -3.45 -7.41 -4.27
N GLY A 176 -4.64 -7.64 -3.71
CA GLY A 176 -5.07 -8.98 -3.30
C GLY A 176 -5.08 -9.98 -4.46
N PRO A 177 -5.85 -9.72 -5.54
CA PRO A 177 -5.87 -10.58 -6.72
C PRO A 177 -4.51 -10.71 -7.41
N LEU A 178 -3.72 -9.63 -7.46
CA LEU A 178 -2.37 -9.63 -8.02
C LEU A 178 -1.46 -10.59 -7.25
N CYS A 179 -1.41 -10.46 -5.93
CA CYS A 179 -0.62 -11.34 -5.07
C CYS A 179 -1.04 -12.81 -5.23
N GLY A 180 -2.34 -13.10 -5.32
CA GLY A 180 -2.84 -14.47 -5.52
C GLY A 180 -2.38 -15.10 -6.84
N ILE A 181 -2.35 -14.36 -7.96
CA ILE A 181 -1.83 -14.89 -9.23
C ILE A 181 -0.30 -15.03 -9.23
N PHE A 182 0.43 -14.18 -8.50
CA PHE A 182 1.87 -14.33 -8.29
C PHE A 182 2.19 -15.60 -7.50
N ILE A 183 1.46 -15.85 -6.40
CA ILE A 183 1.56 -17.08 -5.61
C ILE A 183 1.23 -18.31 -6.48
N LEU A 184 0.20 -18.21 -7.33
CA LEU A 184 -0.16 -19.27 -8.27
C LEU A 184 1.02 -19.61 -9.19
N GLY A 185 1.61 -18.60 -9.84
CA GLY A 185 2.75 -18.80 -10.74
C GLY A 185 4.01 -19.30 -10.05
N MET A 186 4.26 -18.88 -8.80
CA MET A 186 5.44 -19.28 -8.04
C MET A 186 5.38 -20.73 -7.54
N PHE A 187 4.21 -21.17 -7.06
CA PHE A 187 4.09 -22.45 -6.36
C PHE A 187 3.37 -23.55 -7.15
N THR A 188 2.84 -23.25 -8.34
CA THR A 188 2.06 -24.23 -9.12
C THR A 188 2.67 -24.45 -10.50
N LYS A 189 3.08 -25.70 -10.76
CA LYS A 189 3.64 -26.10 -12.08
C LYS A 189 2.61 -26.13 -13.21
N SER A 190 1.32 -26.28 -12.88
CA SER A 190 0.22 -26.29 -13.86
C SER A 190 -0.33 -24.90 -14.16
N ALA A 191 0.22 -23.82 -13.59
CA ALA A 191 -0.28 -22.46 -13.83
C ALA A 191 -0.07 -22.06 -15.29
N ASN A 192 -1.08 -21.44 -15.91
CA ASN A 192 -0.98 -20.91 -17.27
C ASN A 192 -1.58 -19.50 -17.36
N ALA A 193 -1.26 -18.78 -18.45
CA ALA A 193 -1.68 -17.38 -18.63
C ALA A 193 -3.21 -17.20 -18.62
N ARG A 194 -3.95 -18.13 -19.21
CA ARG A 194 -5.43 -18.07 -19.23
C ARG A 194 -6.00 -18.21 -17.83
N GLY A 195 -5.52 -19.21 -17.07
CA GLY A 195 -5.95 -19.43 -15.70
C GLY A 195 -5.61 -18.26 -14.78
N ALA A 196 -4.42 -17.65 -14.93
CA ALA A 196 -4.06 -16.45 -14.18
C ALA A 196 -5.02 -15.27 -14.44
N VAL A 197 -5.35 -15.00 -15.72
CA VAL A 197 -6.30 -13.92 -16.08
C VAL A 197 -7.70 -14.20 -15.53
N ILE A 198 -8.20 -15.44 -15.67
CA ILE A 198 -9.50 -15.84 -15.12
C ILE A 198 -9.51 -15.69 -13.59
N GLY A 199 -8.46 -16.16 -12.91
CA GLY A 199 -8.31 -16.01 -11.47
C GLY A 199 -8.33 -14.55 -11.02
N ALA A 200 -7.59 -13.67 -11.70
CA ALA A 200 -7.58 -12.24 -11.38
C ALA A 200 -8.97 -11.59 -11.54
N ILE A 201 -9.63 -11.80 -12.68
CA ILE A 201 -10.96 -11.21 -12.96
C ILE A 201 -12.00 -11.73 -11.97
N CYS A 202 -12.06 -13.03 -11.75
CA CYS A 202 -13.01 -13.62 -10.80
C CYS A 202 -12.69 -13.21 -9.35
N GLY A 203 -11.41 -13.06 -8.99
CA GLY A 203 -10.99 -12.53 -7.70
C GLY A 203 -11.53 -11.13 -7.45
N VAL A 204 -11.36 -10.22 -8.42
CA VAL A 204 -11.94 -8.86 -8.35
C VAL A 204 -13.47 -8.91 -8.28
N ALA A 205 -14.13 -9.75 -9.08
CA ALA A 205 -15.59 -9.89 -9.06
C ALA A 205 -16.11 -10.36 -7.69
N ILE A 206 -15.43 -11.31 -7.04
CA ILE A 206 -15.76 -11.77 -5.68
C ILE A 206 -15.56 -10.66 -4.66
N LEU A 207 -14.50 -9.85 -4.79
CA LEU A 207 -14.30 -8.70 -3.91
C LEU A 207 -15.41 -7.65 -4.07
N LEU A 208 -15.81 -7.35 -5.30
CA LEU A 208 -16.93 -6.44 -5.58
C LEU A 208 -18.22 -6.98 -4.98
N TRP A 209 -18.50 -8.27 -5.18
CA TRP A 209 -19.66 -8.92 -4.57
C TRP A 209 -19.62 -8.84 -3.05
N ALA A 210 -18.48 -9.18 -2.43
CA ALA A 210 -18.32 -9.10 -0.98
C ALA A 210 -18.51 -7.67 -0.46
N ARG A 211 -18.05 -6.65 -1.20
CA ARG A 211 -18.20 -5.24 -0.81
C ARG A 211 -19.65 -4.77 -0.77
N TYR A 212 -20.47 -5.18 -1.75
CA TYR A 212 -21.85 -4.70 -1.86
C TYR A 212 -22.88 -5.59 -1.14
N PHE A 213 -22.59 -6.88 -0.98
CA PHE A 213 -23.57 -7.85 -0.48
C PHE A 213 -23.22 -8.46 0.89
N THR A 214 -22.08 -8.10 1.49
CA THR A 214 -21.70 -8.61 2.82
C THR A 214 -21.24 -7.48 3.74
N PRO A 215 -21.43 -7.60 5.07
CA PRO A 215 -20.93 -6.62 6.04
C PRO A 215 -19.42 -6.81 6.33
N MET A 216 -18.64 -7.26 5.34
CA MET A 216 -17.26 -7.64 5.55
C MET A 216 -16.35 -6.43 5.78
N SER A 217 -15.47 -6.54 6.78
CA SER A 217 -14.45 -5.52 7.05
C SER A 217 -13.43 -5.40 5.92
N GLY A 218 -12.96 -4.18 5.67
CA GLY A 218 -11.93 -3.88 4.67
C GLY A 218 -10.65 -4.71 4.81
N LEU A 219 -10.31 -5.09 6.04
CA LEU A 219 -9.16 -5.94 6.38
C LEU A 219 -9.19 -7.33 5.72
N LEU A 220 -10.38 -7.81 5.33
CA LEU A 220 -10.55 -9.14 4.76
C LEU A 220 -10.53 -9.15 3.23
N TYR A 221 -10.57 -7.98 2.57
CA TYR A 221 -10.51 -7.93 1.10
C TYR A 221 -9.18 -8.44 0.56
N ALA A 222 -8.04 -8.07 1.16
CA ALA A 222 -6.74 -8.59 0.73
C ALA A 222 -6.65 -10.13 0.78
N PRO A 223 -6.88 -10.81 1.92
CA PRO A 223 -6.81 -12.27 1.97
C PRO A 223 -7.89 -12.94 1.12
N LEU A 224 -9.11 -12.38 1.04
CA LEU A 224 -10.16 -12.92 0.16
C LEU A 224 -9.73 -12.86 -1.31
N GLY A 225 -9.15 -11.73 -1.74
CA GLY A 225 -8.67 -11.53 -3.10
C GLY A 225 -7.55 -12.51 -3.46
N ILE A 226 -6.60 -12.71 -2.54
CA ILE A 226 -5.51 -13.69 -2.70
C ILE A 226 -6.07 -15.11 -2.87
N ILE A 227 -6.92 -15.55 -1.93
CA ILE A 227 -7.46 -16.92 -1.94
C ILE A 227 -8.33 -17.16 -3.16
N ALA A 228 -9.22 -16.22 -3.49
CA ALA A 228 -10.13 -16.34 -4.63
C ALA A 228 -9.37 -16.43 -5.96
N SER A 229 -8.44 -15.51 -6.20
CA SER A 229 -7.67 -15.50 -7.44
C SER A 229 -6.73 -16.69 -7.58
N PHE A 230 -6.07 -17.11 -6.50
CA PHE A 230 -5.24 -18.32 -6.49
C PHE A 230 -6.05 -19.56 -6.81
N THR A 231 -7.17 -19.78 -6.10
CA THR A 231 -7.96 -21.01 -6.20
C THR A 231 -8.63 -21.12 -7.56
N ILE A 232 -9.26 -20.04 -8.03
CA ILE A 232 -9.92 -20.04 -9.34
C ILE A 232 -8.89 -20.16 -10.45
N GLY A 233 -7.75 -19.46 -10.34
CA GLY A 233 -6.69 -19.55 -11.32
C GLY A 233 -6.07 -20.96 -11.38
N LEU A 234 -5.91 -21.62 -10.23
CA LEU A 234 -5.46 -23.01 -10.16
C LEU A 234 -6.42 -23.96 -10.88
N ILE A 235 -7.73 -23.84 -10.62
CA ILE A 235 -8.77 -24.67 -11.25
C ILE A 235 -8.81 -24.42 -12.76
N ALA A 236 -8.80 -23.15 -13.17
CA ALA A 236 -8.85 -22.75 -14.56
C ALA A 236 -7.58 -23.17 -15.33
N SER A 237 -6.44 -23.29 -14.66
CA SER A 237 -5.18 -23.71 -15.31
C SER A 237 -5.06 -25.23 -15.49
N ARG A 238 -5.91 -26.02 -14.83
CA ARG A 238 -5.94 -27.50 -14.95
C ARG A 238 -6.79 -28.00 -16.13
N LYS A 239 -7.50 -27.10 -16.81
CA LYS A 239 -8.27 -27.35 -18.03
C LYS A 239 -7.47 -26.90 -19.25
#